data_AF-A0A1H6I5W9-F1
#
_entry.id   AF-A0A1H6I5W9-F1
#
_cell.length_a   1.000
_cell.length_b   1.000
_cell.length_c   1.000
_cell.angle_alpha   90.00
_cell.angle_beta   90.00
_cell.angle_gamma   90.00
#
_symmetry.space_group_name_H-M   'P 1'
#
loop_
_entity.id
_entity.type
_entity.pdbx_description
1 polymer ?
#
loop_
_entity_poly.entity_id
_entity_poly.type
_entity_poly.pdbx_seq_one_letter_code
_entity_poly.pdbx_strand_id
1 'polypeptide(L)'
;MARDNAACNRAIRKAWACERELVLAGKGSRNWTPEQREQLITKGKVYDADGKAFIGQHMKSVSGFPDNQGDADNIQLLSQEEHLEAHKGDWHNVTNWYYDPDTKTFYDFDVYDYSKFPPDDYINFHPEEYRISLDVVSEEPSTEESKENIESEKKVEETSPPKKTKVIENNRGSDKSKVGPPLHRV
;
A
#
# COMPACT_ATOMS: atom_id res chain seq x y z
N MET A 1 22.76 -8.92 9.30
CA MET A 1 21.57 -9.80 9.38
C MET A 1 20.95 -9.93 8.00
N ALA A 2 20.14 -10.96 7.73
CA ALA A 2 19.45 -11.12 6.44
C ALA A 2 18.13 -10.32 6.43
N ARG A 3 17.67 -9.94 5.23
CA ARG A 3 16.41 -9.20 5.02
C ARG A 3 15.20 -9.98 5.54
N ASP A 4 14.49 -9.45 6.54
CA ASP A 4 13.18 -9.97 6.96
C ASP A 4 12.07 -9.24 6.22
N ASN A 5 11.59 -9.86 5.14
CA ASN A 5 10.50 -9.30 4.34
C ASN A 5 9.22 -9.05 5.16
N ALA A 6 8.96 -9.83 6.21
CA ALA A 6 7.79 -9.61 7.05
C ALA A 6 7.97 -8.33 7.89
N ALA A 7 9.15 -8.10 8.46
CA ALA A 7 9.47 -6.85 9.16
C ALA A 7 9.37 -5.64 8.22
N CYS A 8 9.95 -5.72 7.01
CA CYS A 8 9.86 -4.65 6.01
C CYS A 8 8.40 -4.31 5.67
N ASN A 9 7.59 -5.33 5.40
CA ASN A 9 6.19 -5.12 5.06
C ASN A 9 5.36 -4.60 6.25
N ARG A 10 5.75 -4.90 7.49
CA ARG A 10 5.11 -4.32 8.69
C ARG A 10 5.48 -2.84 8.83
N ALA A 11 6.74 -2.48 8.63
CA ALA A 11 7.22 -1.10 8.66
C ALA A 11 6.45 -0.23 7.65
N ILE A 12 6.37 -0.67 6.38
CA ILE A 12 5.65 0.06 5.32
C ILE A 12 4.17 0.25 5.68
N ARG A 13 3.50 -0.79 6.20
CA ARG A 13 2.09 -0.67 6.61
C ARG A 13 1.91 0.31 7.76
N LYS A 14 2.81 0.29 8.73
CA LYS A 14 2.80 1.23 9.86
C LYS A 14 3.02 2.66 9.38
N ALA A 15 3.97 2.90 8.49
CA ALA A 15 4.22 4.22 7.93
C ALA A 15 2.98 4.79 7.23
N TRP A 16 2.28 3.99 6.42
CA TRP A 16 1.00 4.41 5.82
C TRP A 16 -0.09 4.71 6.85
N ALA A 17 -0.13 3.96 7.96
CA ALA A 17 -1.09 4.20 9.03
C ALA A 17 -0.77 5.51 9.78
N CYS A 18 0.49 5.76 10.12
CA CYS A 18 0.94 7.02 10.71
C CYS A 18 0.63 8.20 9.79
N GLU A 19 0.88 8.05 8.48
CA GLU A 19 0.56 9.11 7.51
C GLU A 19 -0.93 9.42 7.46
N ARG A 20 -1.77 8.41 7.53
CA ARG A 20 -3.23 8.59 7.59
C ARG A 20 -3.65 9.35 8.85
N GLU A 21 -3.04 9.04 10.00
CA GLU A 21 -3.30 9.75 11.25
C GLU A 21 -2.86 11.22 11.18
N LEU A 22 -1.70 11.49 10.57
CA LEU A 22 -1.24 12.85 10.31
C LEU A 22 -2.26 13.61 9.45
N VAL A 23 -2.71 13.01 8.34
CA VAL A 23 -3.66 13.66 7.43
C VAL A 23 -4.99 13.96 8.13
N LEU A 24 -5.47 13.05 8.97
CA LEU A 24 -6.66 13.28 9.81
C LEU A 24 -6.45 14.41 10.84
N ALA A 25 -5.22 14.59 11.33
CA ALA A 25 -4.83 15.68 12.21
C ALA A 25 -4.56 17.01 11.46
N GLY A 26 -4.76 17.05 10.14
CA GLY A 26 -4.50 18.23 9.31
C GLY A 26 -3.03 18.45 8.98
N LYS A 27 -2.20 17.42 9.08
CA LYS A 27 -0.75 17.44 8.82
C LYS A 27 -0.35 16.37 7.81
N GLY A 28 0.82 16.46 7.21
CA GLY A 28 1.36 15.37 6.39
C GLY A 28 2.87 15.37 6.37
N SER A 29 3.47 14.20 6.14
CA SER A 29 4.90 14.11 5.82
C SER A 29 5.19 14.67 4.43
N ARG A 30 4.15 14.84 3.60
CA ARG A 30 4.20 15.40 2.25
C ARG A 30 3.02 16.33 1.98
N ASN A 31 3.15 17.15 0.95
CA ASN A 31 2.10 18.04 0.48
C ASN A 31 1.03 17.27 -0.33
N TRP A 32 0.27 16.40 0.34
CA TRP A 32 -0.79 15.63 -0.31
C TRP A 32 -1.90 16.54 -0.83
N THR A 33 -2.29 16.36 -2.09
CA THR A 33 -3.45 17.08 -2.64
C THR A 33 -4.74 16.66 -1.90
N PRO A 34 -5.83 17.47 -1.94
CA PRO A 34 -7.12 17.08 -1.36
C PRO A 34 -7.58 15.67 -1.76
N GLU A 35 -7.44 15.32 -3.04
CA GLU A 35 -7.84 14.01 -3.58
C GLU A 35 -6.96 12.89 -3.03
N GLN A 36 -5.66 13.14 -2.90
CA GLN A 36 -4.71 12.18 -2.33
C GLN A 36 -4.98 11.97 -0.83
N ARG A 37 -5.33 13.02 -0.09
CA ARG A 37 -5.74 12.93 1.32
C ARG A 37 -7.00 12.07 1.47
N GLU A 38 -8.00 12.24 0.62
CA GLU A 38 -9.20 11.40 0.62
C GLU A 38 -8.86 9.93 0.32
N GLN A 39 -8.01 9.67 -0.69
CA GLN A 39 -7.54 8.31 -0.98
C GLN A 39 -6.82 7.69 0.21
N LEU A 40 -6.00 8.46 0.92
CA LEU A 40 -5.33 7.97 2.11
C LEU A 40 -6.32 7.65 3.24
N ILE A 41 -7.33 8.48 3.45
CA ILE A 41 -8.35 8.27 4.49
C ILE A 41 -9.22 7.04 4.18
N THR A 42 -9.62 6.87 2.92
CA THR A 42 -10.58 5.84 2.47
C THR A 42 -9.92 4.50 2.10
N LYS A 43 -8.80 4.54 1.37
CA LYS A 43 -8.10 3.36 0.84
C LYS A 43 -6.85 2.98 1.64
N GLY A 44 -6.32 3.91 2.46
CA GLY A 44 -5.08 3.72 3.21
C GLY A 44 -3.80 3.82 2.37
N LYS A 45 -3.91 4.24 1.10
CA LYS A 45 -2.80 4.47 0.17
C LYS A 45 -3.16 5.55 -0.84
N VAL A 46 -2.14 6.22 -1.35
CA VAL A 46 -2.25 7.24 -2.39
C VAL A 46 -1.85 6.66 -3.75
N TYR A 47 -2.55 7.10 -4.78
CA TYR A 47 -2.27 6.80 -6.18
C TYR A 47 -1.99 8.10 -6.94
N ASP A 48 -1.06 8.05 -7.89
CA ASP A 48 -0.77 9.17 -8.79
C ASP A 48 -1.82 9.31 -9.90
N ALA A 49 -1.64 10.31 -10.77
CA ALA A 49 -2.55 10.59 -11.88
C ALA A 49 -2.63 9.45 -12.91
N ASP A 50 -1.58 8.62 -13.01
CA ASP A 50 -1.55 7.42 -13.86
C ASP A 50 -2.21 6.21 -13.19
N GLY A 51 -2.64 6.34 -11.92
CA GLY A 51 -3.20 5.26 -11.12
C GLY A 51 -2.17 4.31 -10.52
N LYS A 52 -0.87 4.67 -10.51
CA LYS A 52 0.17 3.90 -9.81
C LYS A 52 0.19 4.28 -8.34
N ALA A 53 0.35 3.27 -7.49
CA ALA A 53 0.43 3.50 -6.04
C ALA A 53 1.78 4.09 -5.66
N PHE A 54 1.76 5.02 -4.71
CA PHE A 54 2.95 5.42 -3.97
C PHE A 54 3.49 4.22 -3.17
N ILE A 55 4.79 4.21 -2.93
CA ILE A 55 5.54 3.12 -2.31
C ILE A 55 6.34 3.63 -1.12
N GLY A 56 6.51 2.75 -0.13
CA GLY A 56 7.37 3.02 1.02
C GLY A 56 8.81 2.61 0.72
N GLN A 57 9.69 3.59 0.56
CA GLN A 57 11.14 3.40 0.48
C GLN A 57 11.73 3.34 1.88
N HIS A 58 12.64 2.40 2.13
CA HIS A 58 13.55 2.47 3.28
C HIS A 58 14.63 3.53 3.04
N MET A 59 14.64 4.61 3.82
CA MET A 59 15.65 5.67 3.71
C MET A 59 17.06 5.16 4.03
N LYS A 60 17.18 4.39 5.12
CA LYS A 60 18.31 3.50 5.39
C LYS A 60 18.03 2.13 4.78
N SER A 61 18.68 1.82 3.67
CA SER A 61 18.43 0.59 2.93
C SER A 61 18.68 -0.65 3.80
N VAL A 62 17.78 -1.62 3.69
CA VAL A 62 17.84 -2.89 4.42
C VAL A 62 19.13 -3.68 4.16
N SER A 63 19.76 -3.49 2.99
CA SER A 63 21.03 -4.17 2.66
C SER A 63 22.21 -3.61 3.45
N GLY A 64 22.23 -2.31 3.75
CA GLY A 64 23.26 -1.65 4.54
C GLY A 64 22.94 -1.59 6.04
N PHE A 65 21.66 -1.45 6.38
CA PHE A 65 21.17 -1.17 7.73
C PHE A 65 20.03 -2.11 8.11
N PRO A 66 20.30 -3.42 8.27
CA PRO A 66 19.26 -4.42 8.50
C PRO A 66 18.52 -4.22 9.84
N ASP A 67 19.12 -3.53 10.81
CA ASP A 67 18.51 -3.26 12.11
C ASP A 67 17.31 -2.29 12.00
N ASN A 68 17.27 -1.45 10.95
CA ASN A 68 16.19 -0.50 10.68
C ASN A 68 15.10 -1.06 9.75
N GLN A 69 15.17 -2.34 9.36
CA GLN A 69 14.26 -2.88 8.35
C GLN A 69 12.79 -2.95 8.80
N GLY A 70 12.54 -2.97 10.12
CA GLY A 70 11.22 -3.01 10.76
C GLY A 70 10.75 -1.67 11.32
N ASP A 71 11.55 -0.63 11.14
CA ASP A 71 11.28 0.72 11.65
C ASP A 71 10.38 1.48 10.67
N ALA A 72 9.25 2.00 11.17
CA ALA A 72 8.29 2.74 10.36
C ALA A 72 8.79 4.16 10.06
N ASP A 73 9.58 4.74 10.96
CA ASP A 73 10.15 6.08 10.79
C ASP A 73 11.28 6.06 9.75
N ASN A 74 11.80 4.88 9.43
CA ASN A 74 12.71 4.66 8.31
C ASN A 74 12.03 4.64 6.94
N ILE A 75 10.71 4.78 6.87
CA ILE A 75 9.97 4.68 5.62
C ILE A 75 9.63 6.06 5.10
N GLN A 76 10.02 6.32 3.86
CA GLN A 76 9.60 7.48 3.10
C GLN A 76 8.58 7.08 2.04
N LEU A 77 7.48 7.81 1.92
CA LEU A 77 6.44 7.55 0.94
C LEU A 77 6.73 8.31 -0.36
N LEU A 78 7.08 7.59 -1.42
CA LEU A 78 7.50 8.15 -2.71
C LEU A 78 6.67 7.58 -3.87
N SER A 79 6.58 8.30 -4.97
CA SER A 79 6.13 7.73 -6.25
C SER A 79 7.18 6.73 -6.75
N GLN A 80 6.83 5.94 -7.76
CA GLN A 80 7.78 4.97 -8.35
C GLN A 80 9.01 5.67 -8.96
N GLU A 81 8.82 6.84 -9.56
CA GLU A 81 9.89 7.63 -10.18
C GLU A 81 10.76 8.29 -9.10
N GLU A 82 10.15 8.91 -8.11
CA GLU A 82 10.87 9.51 -6.98
C GLU A 82 11.67 8.46 -6.20
N HIS A 83 11.14 7.25 -6.05
CA HIS A 83 11.88 6.16 -5.40
C HIS A 83 13.14 5.78 -6.20
N LEU A 84 13.07 5.77 -7.53
CA LEU A 84 14.25 5.55 -8.37
C LEU A 84 15.24 6.72 -8.24
N GLU A 85 14.75 7.95 -8.17
CA GLU A 85 15.56 9.14 -7.93
C GLU A 85 16.24 9.11 -6.55
N ALA A 86 15.55 8.62 -5.51
CA ALA A 86 16.13 8.40 -4.19
C ALA A 86 17.28 7.37 -4.23
N HIS A 87 17.25 6.46 -5.21
CA HIS A 87 18.34 5.54 -5.54
C HIS A 87 19.36 6.13 -6.55
N LYS A 88 19.29 7.43 -6.86
CA LYS A 88 20.14 8.13 -7.83
C LYS A 88 20.11 7.48 -9.22
N GLY A 89 18.97 6.93 -9.61
CA GLY A 89 18.78 6.28 -10.92
C GLY A 89 19.19 4.81 -11.00
N ASP A 90 19.73 4.22 -9.92
CA ASP A 90 20.14 2.81 -9.89
C ASP A 90 19.72 2.12 -8.59
N TRP A 91 18.80 1.15 -8.69
CA TRP A 91 18.28 0.36 -7.58
C TRP A 91 19.35 -0.40 -6.78
N HIS A 92 20.55 -0.61 -7.33
CA HIS A 92 21.65 -1.26 -6.60
C HIS A 92 22.32 -0.32 -5.57
N ASN A 93 22.07 0.99 -5.66
CA ASN A 93 22.62 1.96 -4.72
C ASN A 93 21.98 1.77 -3.34
N VAL A 94 22.82 1.63 -2.31
CA VAL A 94 22.39 1.60 -0.91
C VAL A 94 22.09 3.02 -0.47
N THR A 95 20.87 3.25 0.01
CA THR A 95 20.44 4.56 0.54
C THR A 95 20.77 4.69 2.02
N ASN A 96 21.20 5.89 2.43
CA ASN A 96 21.38 6.31 3.83
C ASN A 96 21.00 7.78 3.99
N TRP A 97 19.86 8.17 3.42
CA TRP A 97 19.43 9.56 3.34
C TRP A 97 17.93 9.69 3.23
N TYR A 98 17.42 10.85 3.63
CA TYR A 98 16.08 11.33 3.24
C TYR A 98 16.19 12.03 1.89
N TYR A 99 15.26 11.74 0.98
CA TYR A 99 15.23 12.33 -0.36
C TYR A 99 14.06 13.29 -0.50
N ASP A 100 14.29 14.60 -0.60
CA ASP A 100 13.20 15.55 -0.82
C ASP A 100 12.76 15.54 -2.30
N PRO A 101 11.56 15.06 -2.63
CA PRO A 101 11.10 14.96 -4.01
C PRO A 101 10.78 16.32 -4.65
N ASP A 102 10.52 17.36 -3.85
CA ASP A 102 10.16 18.69 -4.33
C ASP A 102 11.42 19.48 -4.70
N THR A 103 12.44 19.45 -3.84
CA THR A 103 13.72 20.16 -4.09
C THR A 103 14.77 19.29 -4.77
N LYS A 104 14.54 17.98 -4.89
CA LYS A 104 15.49 16.98 -5.39
C LYS A 104 16.77 16.91 -4.55
N THR A 105 16.69 17.28 -3.27
CA THR A 105 17.82 17.33 -2.34
C THR A 105 17.95 16.03 -1.54
N PHE A 106 19.19 15.66 -1.22
CA PHE A 106 19.51 14.50 -0.39
C PHE A 106 20.03 14.95 0.97
N TYR A 107 19.42 14.48 2.05
CA TYR A 107 19.83 14.75 3.41
C TYR A 107 20.50 13.50 3.98
N ASP A 108 21.82 13.48 3.94
CA ASP A 108 22.64 12.36 4.38
C ASP A 108 22.58 12.20 5.90
N PHE A 109 22.33 10.98 6.38
CA PHE A 109 22.22 10.70 7.82
C PHE A 109 23.58 10.65 8.55
N ASP A 110 24.69 10.69 7.82
CA ASP A 110 26.02 10.90 8.40
C ASP A 110 26.26 12.37 8.74
N VAL A 111 25.50 13.29 8.13
CA VAL A 111 25.58 14.74 8.32
C VAL A 111 24.43 15.27 9.16
N TYR A 112 23.23 14.73 8.94
CA TYR A 112 21.99 15.15 9.58
C TYR A 112 21.46 14.07 10.53
N ASP A 113 20.88 14.51 11.64
CA ASP A 113 20.32 13.61 12.64
C ASP A 113 19.09 12.89 12.08
N TYR A 114 19.22 11.57 11.93
CA TYR A 114 18.17 10.66 11.47
C TYR A 114 16.87 10.75 12.26
N SER A 115 16.94 11.06 13.57
CA SER A 115 15.75 11.16 14.43
C SER A 115 14.83 12.35 14.08
N LYS A 116 15.28 13.22 13.17
CA LYS A 116 14.55 14.40 12.71
C LYS A 116 13.82 14.17 11.39
N PHE A 117 13.75 12.94 10.87
CA PHE A 117 13.09 12.62 9.60
C PHE A 117 11.95 11.59 9.79
N PRO A 118 10.74 11.82 9.23
CA PRO A 118 10.35 12.99 8.44
C PRO A 118 10.47 14.28 9.29
N PRO A 119 10.80 15.44 8.68
CA PRO A 119 10.97 16.69 9.40
C PRO A 119 9.80 16.92 10.35
N ASP A 120 10.07 17.31 11.60
CA ASP A 120 9.02 17.77 12.53
C ASP A 120 8.20 18.93 11.94
N ASP A 121 8.70 19.56 10.88
CA ASP A 121 7.99 20.44 9.95
C ASP A 121 7.01 19.66 9.06
N TYR A 122 6.10 18.91 9.68
CA TYR A 122 4.94 18.37 8.98
C TYR A 122 4.19 19.51 8.29
N ILE A 123 3.78 19.27 7.05
CA ILE A 123 3.06 20.25 6.25
C ILE A 123 1.66 20.40 6.84
N ASN A 124 1.38 21.56 7.44
CA ASN A 124 0.05 21.88 7.93
C ASN A 124 -0.85 22.19 6.73
N PHE A 125 -1.89 21.38 6.54
CA PHE A 125 -2.90 21.68 5.55
C PHE A 125 -3.75 22.86 6.03
N HIS A 126 -3.87 23.91 5.21
CA HIS A 126 -4.68 25.07 5.58
C HIS A 126 -6.15 24.64 5.73
N PRO A 127 -6.87 25.13 6.74
CA PRO A 127 -8.23 24.65 7.00
C PRO A 127 -9.20 24.86 5.83
N GLU A 128 -9.02 25.88 4.99
CA GLU A 128 -9.92 26.06 3.84
C GLU A 128 -9.83 24.93 2.79
N GLU A 129 -8.79 24.10 2.84
CA GLU A 129 -8.62 22.94 1.97
C GLU A 129 -9.12 21.63 2.62
N TYR A 130 -9.64 21.65 3.86
CA TYR A 130 -10.23 20.45 4.50
C TYR A 130 -11.65 20.16 4.05
N ARG A 131 -12.30 21.08 3.33
CA ARG A 131 -13.71 20.96 2.91
C ARG A 131 -13.90 19.94 1.79
N ILE A 132 -13.61 18.68 2.09
CA ILE A 132 -14.09 17.55 1.32
C ILE A 132 -15.46 17.21 1.91
N SER A 133 -16.47 17.43 1.06
CA SER A 133 -17.90 17.38 1.30
C SER A 133 -18.36 16.22 2.18
N LEU A 134 -18.69 16.51 3.44
CA LEU A 134 -19.49 15.62 4.29
C LEU A 134 -21.01 15.89 4.16
N ASP A 135 -21.40 16.88 3.35
CA ASP A 135 -22.78 17.40 3.26
C ASP A 135 -23.47 17.10 1.91
N VAL A 136 -23.29 15.90 1.34
CA VAL A 136 -24.17 15.40 0.24
C VAL A 136 -24.73 14.03 0.63
N VAL A 137 -25.51 13.99 1.71
CA VAL A 137 -26.67 13.07 1.83
C VAL A 137 -27.55 13.54 2.99
N SER A 138 -28.63 14.24 2.68
CA SER A 138 -29.90 14.28 3.43
C SER A 138 -30.79 15.44 2.97
N GLU A 139 -31.20 15.41 1.70
CA GLU A 139 -32.49 16.00 1.35
C GLU A 139 -33.36 14.88 0.79
N GLU A 140 -34.22 14.38 1.67
CA GLU A 140 -35.44 13.64 1.33
C GLU A 140 -36.32 14.52 0.44
N PRO A 141 -36.96 13.96 -0.59
CA PRO A 141 -38.35 14.36 -0.84
C PRO A 141 -39.31 13.17 -0.69
N SER A 142 -40.12 13.28 0.36
CA SER A 142 -41.32 12.50 0.62
C SER A 142 -42.44 12.80 -0.37
N THR A 143 -43.11 11.72 -0.84
CA THR A 143 -44.56 11.56 -1.12
C THR A 143 -45.17 12.40 -2.27
N GLU A 144 -46.08 11.95 -3.14
CA GLU A 144 -47.01 10.81 -3.17
C GLU A 144 -47.62 10.73 -4.60
N GLU A 145 -47.72 9.52 -5.18
CA GLU A 145 -48.98 8.81 -5.53
C GLU A 145 -49.45 8.93 -7.00
N SER A 146 -49.44 7.80 -7.72
CA SER A 146 -50.62 7.37 -8.46
C SER A 146 -50.62 5.85 -8.64
N LYS A 147 -51.73 5.27 -8.19
CA LYS A 147 -52.09 3.85 -8.15
C LYS A 147 -52.49 3.39 -9.55
N GLU A 148 -52.06 2.21 -9.99
CA GLU A 148 -53.03 1.22 -10.48
C GLU A 148 -52.50 -0.21 -10.41
N ASN A 149 -53.46 -1.06 -10.07
CA ASN A 149 -53.46 -2.46 -9.70
C ASN A 149 -53.24 -3.38 -10.92
N ILE A 150 -52.69 -4.59 -10.71
CA ILE A 150 -53.26 -5.86 -11.20
C ILE A 150 -52.56 -7.01 -10.46
N GLU A 151 -53.34 -7.59 -9.57
CA GLU A 151 -53.20 -8.89 -8.93
C GLU A 151 -53.45 -10.03 -9.93
N SER A 152 -52.66 -11.11 -9.87
CA SER A 152 -53.20 -12.46 -10.05
C SER A 152 -52.23 -13.52 -9.49
N GLU A 153 -52.85 -14.44 -8.75
CA GLU A 153 -52.28 -15.42 -7.83
C GLU A 153 -51.70 -16.70 -8.47
N LYS A 154 -51.17 -17.54 -7.55
CA LYS A 154 -50.95 -19.01 -7.54
C LYS A 154 -49.54 -19.50 -7.94
N LYS A 155 -48.72 -19.99 -6.98
CA LYS A 155 -48.74 -21.33 -6.30
C LYS A 155 -48.41 -22.43 -7.34
N VAL A 156 -47.42 -23.32 -7.20
CA VAL A 156 -47.22 -24.38 -6.19
C VAL A 156 -45.87 -25.12 -6.45
N GLU A 157 -45.26 -25.67 -5.38
CA GLU A 157 -44.34 -26.84 -5.25
C GLU A 157 -43.01 -26.89 -6.03
N GLU A 158 -41.86 -26.88 -5.36
CA GLU A 158 -41.24 -27.97 -4.56
C GLU A 158 -40.50 -28.99 -5.45
N THR A 159 -39.17 -29.05 -5.28
CA THR A 159 -38.41 -30.26 -4.88
C THR A 159 -36.91 -29.99 -4.97
N SER A 160 -36.21 -30.25 -3.86
CA SER A 160 -34.75 -30.28 -3.76
C SER A 160 -34.23 -31.72 -4.06
N PRO A 161 -32.93 -32.04 -3.85
CA PRO A 161 -31.87 -32.22 -4.84
C PRO A 161 -31.46 -33.72 -5.01
N PRO A 162 -30.33 -34.07 -5.68
CA PRO A 162 -29.17 -34.41 -4.84
C PRO A 162 -27.77 -34.13 -5.42
N LYS A 163 -26.82 -34.03 -4.48
CA LYS A 163 -25.35 -34.16 -4.65
C LYS A 163 -24.96 -35.51 -5.26
N LYS A 164 -23.85 -35.57 -6.01
CA LYS A 164 -23.00 -36.77 -6.09
C LYS A 164 -21.51 -36.41 -6.21
N THR A 165 -20.81 -36.66 -5.11
CA THR A 165 -19.38 -36.99 -5.03
C THR A 165 -19.11 -38.29 -5.78
N LYS A 166 -17.93 -38.44 -6.41
CA LYS A 166 -17.31 -39.75 -6.61
C LYS A 166 -15.81 -39.67 -6.32
N VAL A 167 -15.35 -40.66 -5.57
CA VAL A 167 -14.02 -40.88 -5.03
C VAL A 167 -13.40 -42.08 -5.79
N ILE A 168 -12.06 -42.19 -5.73
CA ILE A 168 -11.18 -43.39 -5.93
C ILE A 168 -10.86 -43.67 -7.42
N GLU A 169 -9.63 -43.87 -7.90
CA GLU A 169 -8.59 -44.80 -7.42
C GLU A 169 -7.15 -44.51 -7.94
N ASN A 170 -6.19 -45.04 -7.18
CA ASN A 170 -4.73 -45.00 -7.37
C ASN A 170 -4.25 -45.76 -8.62
N ASN A 171 -3.03 -45.42 -9.11
CA ASN A 171 -2.01 -46.45 -9.34
C ASN A 171 -0.57 -45.91 -9.41
N ARG A 172 0.31 -46.65 -8.71
CA ARG A 172 1.78 -46.59 -8.73
C ARG A 172 2.33 -47.02 -10.09
N GLY A 173 3.48 -46.47 -10.46
CA GLY A 173 4.36 -47.04 -11.48
C GLY A 173 5.69 -46.28 -11.55
N SER A 174 6.68 -46.80 -10.86
CA SER A 174 8.09 -46.36 -10.83
C SER A 174 8.73 -46.31 -12.22
N ASP A 175 9.65 -45.37 -12.47
CA ASP A 175 10.98 -45.76 -12.93
C ASP A 175 12.07 -44.71 -12.66
N LYS A 176 13.26 -45.22 -12.37
CA LYS A 176 14.47 -44.54 -11.96
C LYS A 176 15.32 -44.23 -13.20
N SER A 177 15.98 -43.07 -13.22
CA SER A 177 17.32 -42.97 -13.82
C SER A 177 18.07 -41.75 -13.29
N LYS A 178 19.01 -42.04 -12.39
CA LYS A 178 20.19 -41.21 -12.07
C LYS A 178 21.08 -41.13 -13.30
N VAL A 179 21.59 -39.94 -13.63
CA VAL A 179 22.94 -39.79 -14.24
C VAL A 179 23.57 -38.53 -13.65
N GLY A 180 24.75 -38.69 -13.04
CA GLY A 180 25.51 -37.63 -12.37
C GLY A 180 26.34 -36.74 -13.33
N PRO A 181 27.00 -35.69 -12.82
CA PRO A 181 27.77 -34.76 -13.64
C PRO A 181 29.18 -35.28 -13.93
N PRO A 182 29.77 -34.97 -15.11
CA PRO A 182 31.18 -35.27 -15.35
C PRO A 182 32.08 -34.18 -14.75
N LEU A 183 33.00 -34.63 -13.89
CA LEU A 183 34.24 -33.95 -13.54
C LEU A 183 35.17 -33.91 -14.76
N HIS A 184 35.79 -32.78 -15.04
CA HIS A 184 37.09 -32.72 -15.72
C HIS A 184 38.01 -31.77 -14.95
N ARG A 185 39.04 -32.34 -14.32
CA ARG A 185 40.36 -31.74 -14.12
C ARG A 185 41.18 -32.11 -15.36
N VAL A 186 41.86 -31.15 -16.00
CA VAL A 186 43.31 -30.87 -15.86
C VAL A 186 43.55 -29.43 -16.30
#